data_AF-A0A392RD66-F1
#
_entry.id   AF-A0A392RD66-F1
#
_cell.length_a   1.000
_cell.length_b   1.000
_cell.length_c   1.000
_cell.angle_alpha   90.00
_cell.angle_beta   90.00
_cell.angle_gamma   90.00
#
_symmetry.space_group_name_H-M   'P 1'
#
loop_
_entity.id
_entity.type
_entity.pdbx_description
1 polymer ?
#
loop_
_entity_poly.entity_id
_entity_poly.type
_entity_poly.pdbx_seq_one_letter_code
_entity_poly.pdbx_strand_id
1 'polypeptide(L)' 'MEEEEMIRKDPKLKGKSREEMGLNKFTGTVIKFVLVGLEITISRAHLAKLLGVEDFGKRISDYKSDIYY' A
#
# COMPACT_ATOMS: atom_id res chain seq x y z
N MET A 1 -6.98 -1.36 4.22
CA MET A 1 -5.59 -1.88 4.13
C MET A 1 -5.55 -3.30 4.69
N GLU A 2 -4.54 -4.11 4.30
CA GLU A 2 -4.39 -5.50 4.74
C GLU A 2 -4.42 -5.66 6.28
N GLU A 3 -3.81 -4.72 7.02
CA GLU A 3 -3.90 -4.64 8.49
C GLU A 3 -5.33 -4.44 8.98
N GLU A 4 -6.08 -3.53 8.37
CA GLU A 4 -7.46 -3.24 8.77
C GLU A 4 -8.38 -4.44 8.50
N GLU A 5 -8.14 -5.19 7.41
CA GLU A 5 -8.88 -6.42 7.13
C GLU A 5 -8.55 -7.53 8.15
N MET A 6 -7.28 -7.65 8.53
CA MET A 6 -6.84 -8.56 9.59
C MET A 6 -7.45 -8.20 10.94
N ILE A 7 -7.45 -6.92 11.32
CA ILE A 7 -8.07 -6.44 12.56
C ILE A 7 -9.60 -6.63 12.53
N ARG A 8 -10.24 -6.50 11.36
CA ARG A 8 -11.67 -6.79 11.20
C ARG A 8 -11.99 -8.27 11.40
N LYS A 9 -11.07 -9.16 10.99
CA LYS A 9 -11.20 -10.62 11.18
C LYS A 9 -10.85 -11.06 12.60
N ASP A 10 -9.79 -10.50 13.19
CA ASP A 10 -9.37 -10.73 14.57
C ASP A 10 -9.08 -9.39 15.30
N PRO A 11 -10.05 -8.91 16.11
CA PRO A 11 -9.91 -7.66 16.86
C PRO A 11 -8.72 -7.62 17.82
N LYS A 12 -8.16 -8.77 18.22
CA LYS A 12 -7.00 -8.85 19.12
C LYS A 12 -5.70 -8.42 18.47
N LEU A 13 -5.68 -8.28 17.15
CA LEU A 13 -4.54 -7.77 16.40
C LEU A 13 -4.45 -6.24 16.45
N LYS A 14 -5.47 -5.56 16.98
CA LYS A 14 -5.47 -4.10 17.14
C LYS A 14 -4.34 -3.67 18.08
N GLY A 15 -3.42 -2.86 17.56
CA GLY A 15 -2.26 -2.35 18.29
C GLY A 15 -0.99 -3.20 18.19
N LYS A 16 -1.03 -4.35 17.51
CA LYS A 16 0.18 -5.13 17.18
C LYS A 16 0.91 -4.52 15.99
N SER A 17 2.21 -4.79 15.88
CA SER A 17 2.99 -4.48 14.70
C SER A 17 2.64 -5.39 13.52
N ARG A 18 2.96 -4.97 12.29
CA ARG A 18 2.76 -5.79 11.08
C ARG A 18 3.45 -7.15 11.18
N GLU A 19 4.67 -7.16 11.71
CA GLU A 19 5.47 -8.37 11.87
C GLU A 19 4.80 -9.35 12.84
N GLU A 20 4.25 -8.85 13.95
CA GLU A 20 3.47 -9.67 14.91
C GLU A 20 2.13 -10.15 14.35
N MET A 21 1.59 -9.48 13.33
CA MET A 21 0.43 -9.94 12.57
C MET A 21 0.81 -10.95 11.47
N GLY A 22 2.10 -11.28 11.31
CA GLY A 22 2.58 -12.13 10.21
C GLY A 22 2.52 -11.45 8.84
N LEU A 23 2.38 -10.12 8.81
CA LEU A 23 2.37 -9.32 7.59
C LEU A 23 3.80 -8.86 7.26
N ASN A 24 4.10 -8.83 5.97
CA ASN A 24 5.36 -8.28 5.49
C ASN A 24 5.49 -6.79 5.83
N LYS A 25 6.72 -6.30 6.02
CA LYS A 25 7.00 -4.86 6.20
C LYS A 25 6.35 -4.04 5.10
N PHE A 26 5.68 -2.96 5.48
CA PHE A 26 5.09 -2.03 4.53
C PHE A 26 6.20 -1.18 3.92
N THR A 27 6.55 -1.46 2.66
CA THR A 27 7.53 -0.67 1.89
C THR A 27 6.85 0.38 1.01
N GLY A 28 5.53 0.28 0.83
CA GLY A 28 4.73 1.20 0.02
C GLY A 28 3.46 0.53 -0.50
N THR A 29 2.60 1.31 -1.17
CA THR A 29 1.43 0.77 -1.85
C THR A 29 1.85 0.05 -3.11
N VAL A 30 1.52 -1.24 -3.18
CA VAL A 30 1.75 -2.11 -4.34
C VAL A 30 0.45 -2.79 -4.73
N ILE A 31 0.29 -3.07 -6.02
CA ILE A 31 -0.80 -3.90 -6.53
C ILE A 31 -0.27 -5.33 -6.64
N LYS A 32 -0.84 -6.24 -5.87
CA LYS A 32 -0.51 -7.67 -5.95
C LYS A 32 -1.67 -8.43 -6.55
N PHE A 33 -1.38 -9.34 -7.46
CA PHE A 33 -2.36 -10.29 -7.96
C PHE A 33 -1.68 -11.60 -8.36
N VAL A 34 -2.46 -12.68 -8.38
CA VAL A 34 -1.98 -14.01 -8.75
C VAL A 34 -2.59 -14.37 -10.09
N LEU A 35 -1.73 -14.67 -11.07
CA LEU A 35 -2.15 -15.12 -12.40
C LEU A 35 -1.51 -16.48 -12.67
N VAL A 36 -2.32 -17.54 -12.78
CA VAL A 36 -1.85 -18.91 -13.04
C VAL A 36 -0.78 -19.37 -12.02
N GLY A 37 -0.98 -19.04 -10.73
CA GLY A 37 -0.03 -19.40 -9.67
C GLY A 37 1.23 -18.52 -9.60
N LEU A 38 1.38 -17.55 -10.51
CA LEU A 38 2.46 -16.58 -10.47
C LEU A 38 2.03 -15.33 -9.68
N GLU A 39 2.75 -14.99 -8.62
CA GLU A 39 2.54 -13.75 -7.89
C GLU A 39 3.17 -12.59 -8.68
N ILE A 40 2.32 -11.67 -9.15
CA ILE A 40 2.74 -10.45 -9.84
C ILE A 40 2.56 -9.27 -8.89
N THR A 41 3.62 -8.48 -8.74
CA THR A 41 3.63 -7.26 -7.91
C THR A 41 3.94 -6.05 -8.78
N ILE A 42 3.00 -5.10 -8.87
CA ILE A 42 3.18 -3.81 -9.53
C ILE A 42 3.43 -2.75 -8.46
N SER A 43 4.62 -2.14 -8.50
CA SER A 43 5.01 -1.02 -7.63
C SER A 43 4.77 0.32 -8.32
N ARG A 44 4.88 1.42 -7.57
CA ARG A 44 4.86 2.78 -8.13
C ARG A 44 5.94 2.95 -9.21
N ALA A 45 7.15 2.44 -8.99
CA ALA A 45 8.25 2.50 -9.96
C ALA A 45 7.88 1.87 -11.30
N HIS A 46 7.11 0.77 -11.30
CA HIS A 46 6.64 0.16 -12.54
C HIS A 46 5.70 1.10 -13.31
N LEU A 47 4.78 1.77 -12.61
CA LEU A 47 3.86 2.74 -13.22
C LEU A 47 4.59 3.99 -13.72
N ALA A 48 5.53 4.52 -12.94
CA ALA A 48 6.34 5.68 -13.34
C ALA A 48 7.12 5.39 -14.63
N LYS A 49 7.75 4.22 -14.70
CA LYS A 49 8.46 3.76 -15.90
C LYS A 49 7.54 3.60 -17.11
N LEU A 50 6.33 3.08 -16.94
CA LEU A 50 5.34 2.95 -18.02
C LEU A 50 4.84 4.30 -18.54
N LEU A 51 4.73 5.29 -17.66
CA LEU A 51 4.26 6.64 -17.99
C LEU A 51 5.39 7.56 -18.48
N GLY A 52 6.65 7.10 -18.45
CA GLY A 52 7.81 7.93 -18.81
C GLY A 52 8.04 9.10 -17.85
N VAL A 53 7.59 8.98 -16.60
CA VAL A 53 7.79 9.98 -15.55
C VAL A 53 8.79 9.46 -14.54
N GLU A 54 9.51 10.37 -13.89
CA GLU A 54 10.41 9.99 -12.80
C GLU A 54 9.60 9.58 -11.57
N ASP A 55 10.05 8.53 -10.87
CA ASP A 55 9.42 8.04 -9.63
C ASP A 55 9.84 8.90 -8.42
N PHE A 56 9.60 10.21 -8.53
CA PHE A 56 9.78 11.17 -7.44
C PHE A 56 8.51 11.98 -7.24
N GLY A 57 8.28 12.43 -6.00
CA GLY A 57 7.18 13.33 -5.68
C GLY A 57 6.48 13.00 -4.37
N LYS A 58 5.87 14.01 -3.77
CA LYS A 58 5.03 13.85 -2.57
C LYS A 58 3.61 13.43 -2.97
N ARG A 59 2.83 12.83 -2.07
CA ARG A 59 1.48 12.40 -2.43
C ARG A 59 0.64 13.66 -2.63
N ILE A 60 -0.17 13.71 -3.69
CA ILE A 60 -1.09 14.85 -3.93
C ILE A 60 -2.05 15.04 -2.73
N SER A 61 -2.38 13.96 -2.02
CA SER A 61 -3.14 14.01 -0.77
C SER A 61 -2.50 14.87 0.32
N ASP A 62 -1.17 14.99 0.32
CA ASP A 62 -0.41 15.76 1.32
C ASP A 62 -0.53 17.28 1.07
N TYR A 63 -1.05 17.67 -0.10
CA TYR A 63 -1.27 19.06 -0.49
C TYR A 63 -2.75 19.47 -0.48
N LYS A 64 -3.66 18.62 0.01
CA LYS A 64 -5.05 19.06 0.23
C LYS A 64 -5.04 20.17 1.29
N SER A 65 -5.46 21.37 0.88
CA SER A 65 -5.73 22.45 1.82
C SER A 65 -7.06 22.19 2.54
N ASP A 66 -7.09 22.29 3.86
CA ASP A 66 -8.32 22.25 4.69
C ASP A 66 -9.24 23.48 4.48
N ILE A 67 -9.04 24.23 3.39
CA ILE A 67 -9.85 25.38 3.05
C ILE A 67 -11.07 24.86 2.29
N TYR A 68 -12.09 24.48 3.04
CA TYR A 68 -13.46 24.38 2.56
C TYR A 68 -13.97 25.82 2.40
N TYR A 69 -14.26 26.23 1.15
CA TYR A 69 -15.06 27.43 0.89
C TYR A 69 -16.54 27.15 1.11
#